data_AF-A0A2I1HWV6-F1
#
_entry.id   AF-A0A2I1HWV6-F1
#
_cell.length_a   1.000
_cell.length_b   1.000
_cell.length_c   1.000
_cell.angle_alpha   90.00
_cell.angle_beta   90.00
_cell.angle_gamma   90.00
#
_symmetry.space_group_name_H-M   'P 1'
#
loop_
_entity.id
_entity.type
_entity.pdbx_description
1 polymer ?
#
loop_
_entity_poly.entity_id
_entity_poly.type
_entity_poly.pdbx_seq_one_letter_code
_entity_poly.pdbx_strand_id
1 'polypeptide(L)'
;MDARFDDFDNDAYTLAYLLHPKYHGAGLKNSLFIQLLSTAANFGYNMGYSKEKCKHLCGQLKRYKDKRFPFNIPYDDNYETPDLWWNIIDGYDELKQLALKLFAIMPSSASCEHGFSKLGWLSGKYRINLSTQSLESLAKMSSYYLSNLKKEL
;
A
#
# COMPACT_ATOMS: atom_id res chain seq x y z
N MET A 1 24.06 0.00 6.20
CA MET A 1 22.76 -0.68 6.07
C MET A 1 21.96 0.01 4.98
N ASP A 2 21.43 -0.82 4.08
CA ASP A 2 21.26 -0.63 2.64
C ASP A 2 20.26 0.43 2.16
N ALA A 3 20.71 1.29 1.25
CA ALA A 3 19.90 2.27 0.49
C ALA A 3 18.91 1.63 -0.50
N ARG A 4 18.83 0.29 -0.55
CA ARG A 4 17.92 -0.47 -1.42
C ARG A 4 16.55 -0.76 -0.77
N PHE A 5 16.43 -0.52 0.54
CA PHE A 5 15.16 -0.69 1.26
C PHE A 5 14.28 0.55 1.20
N ASP A 6 14.84 1.77 1.20
CA ASP A 6 14.05 2.99 1.42
C ASP A 6 13.02 3.28 0.31
N ASP A 7 13.38 3.13 -0.97
CA ASP A 7 12.46 3.42 -2.08
C ASP A 7 11.53 2.24 -2.42
N PHE A 8 12.00 0.99 -2.25
CA PHE A 8 11.20 -0.20 -2.57
C PHE A 8 10.22 -0.56 -1.45
N ASP A 9 10.56 -0.27 -0.19
CA ASP A 9 9.63 -0.45 0.93
C ASP A 9 8.46 0.52 0.79
N ASN A 10 8.68 1.81 0.54
CA ASN A 10 7.56 2.75 0.60
C ASN A 10 6.45 2.43 -0.43
N ASP A 11 6.83 2.06 -1.65
CA ASP A 11 5.89 1.77 -2.74
C ASP A 11 5.18 0.42 -2.57
N ALA A 12 5.91 -0.63 -2.19
CA ALA A 12 5.32 -1.95 -1.93
C ALA A 12 4.41 -1.92 -0.69
N TYR A 13 4.82 -1.24 0.38
CA TYR A 13 4.01 -1.06 1.58
C TYR A 13 2.77 -0.19 1.30
N THR A 14 2.89 0.89 0.53
CA THR A 14 1.74 1.72 0.18
C THR A 14 0.78 0.97 -0.75
N LEU A 15 1.29 0.14 -1.65
CA LEU A 15 0.47 -0.73 -2.50
C LEU A 15 -0.24 -1.80 -1.66
N ALA A 16 0.43 -2.38 -0.66
CA ALA A 16 -0.19 -3.32 0.26
C ALA A 16 -1.25 -2.67 1.14
N TYR A 17 -1.02 -1.43 1.60
CA TYR A 17 -2.01 -0.63 2.31
C TYR A 17 -3.26 -0.37 1.46
N LEU A 18 -3.06 -0.08 0.17
CA LEU A 18 -4.17 0.02 -0.77
C LEU A 18 -4.92 -1.32 -0.85
N LEU A 19 -4.22 -2.41 -1.15
CA LEU A 19 -4.79 -3.74 -1.38
C LEU A 19 -5.34 -4.44 -0.13
N HIS A 20 -5.13 -3.89 1.06
CA HIS A 20 -5.64 -4.48 2.28
C HIS A 20 -7.16 -4.22 2.43
N PRO A 21 -8.00 -5.26 2.59
CA PRO A 21 -9.47 -5.10 2.60
C PRO A 21 -10.02 -4.28 3.77
N LYS A 22 -9.34 -4.23 4.91
CA LYS A 22 -9.69 -3.28 5.99
C LYS A 22 -9.53 -1.81 5.60
N TYR A 23 -8.46 -1.49 4.87
CA TYR A 23 -8.04 -0.11 4.64
C TYR A 23 -8.52 0.42 3.28
N HIS A 24 -8.52 -0.40 2.23
CA HIS A 24 -8.83 0.01 0.84
C HIS A 24 -8.12 1.29 0.40
N GLY A 25 -6.92 1.57 0.94
CA GLY A 25 -6.24 2.83 0.67
C GLY A 25 -7.02 4.07 1.15
N ALA A 26 -7.81 3.93 2.22
CA ALA A 26 -8.55 5.02 2.81
C ALA A 26 -7.63 6.21 3.08
N GLY A 27 -8.03 7.38 2.58
CA GLY A 27 -7.27 8.62 2.71
C GLY A 27 -6.18 8.86 1.65
N LEU A 28 -5.91 7.90 0.76
CA LEU A 28 -4.91 8.09 -0.29
C LEU A 28 -5.32 9.23 -1.22
N LYS A 29 -4.43 10.20 -1.41
CA LYS A 29 -4.61 11.28 -2.39
C LYS A 29 -4.66 10.70 -3.81
N ASN A 30 -5.43 11.34 -4.68
CA ASN A 30 -5.54 10.90 -6.08
C ASN A 30 -4.20 10.92 -6.82
N SER A 31 -3.31 11.88 -6.54
CA SER A 31 -1.96 11.92 -7.12
C SER A 31 -1.13 10.69 -6.75
N LEU A 32 -1.15 10.29 -5.47
CA LEU A 32 -0.46 9.10 -4.99
C LEU A 32 -1.07 7.82 -5.58
N PHE A 33 -2.41 7.77 -5.71
CA PHE A 33 -3.07 6.64 -6.38
C PHE A 33 -2.65 6.49 -7.85
N ILE A 34 -2.42 7.59 -8.57
CA ILE A 34 -1.92 7.54 -9.96
C ILE A 34 -0.50 6.96 -10.00
N GLN A 35 0.36 7.31 -9.03
CA GLN A 35 1.70 6.71 -8.92
C GLN A 35 1.60 5.20 -8.63
N LEU A 36 0.73 4.80 -7.70
CA LEU A 36 0.51 3.39 -7.38
C LEU A 36 -0.02 2.56 -8.55
N LEU A 37 -0.77 3.15 -9.50
CA LEU A 37 -1.16 2.45 -10.72
C LEU A 37 0.06 2.06 -11.56
N SER A 38 1.04 2.96 -11.69
CA SER A 38 2.29 2.69 -12.39
C SER A 38 3.13 1.65 -11.64
N THR A 39 3.23 1.78 -10.31
CA THR A 39 3.92 0.81 -9.46
C THR A 39 3.29 -0.58 -9.59
N ALA A 40 1.96 -0.71 -9.50
CA ALA A 40 1.25 -1.96 -9.69
C ALA A 40 1.50 -2.58 -11.08
N ALA A 41 1.52 -1.77 -12.14
CA ALA A 41 1.85 -2.24 -13.48
C ALA A 41 3.29 -2.76 -13.58
N ASN A 42 4.26 -2.09 -12.93
CA ASN A 42 5.65 -2.56 -12.87
C ASN A 42 5.77 -3.90 -12.13
N PHE A 43 5.07 -4.06 -11.00
CA PHE A 43 4.98 -5.35 -10.32
C PHE A 43 4.33 -6.42 -11.21
N GLY A 44 3.27 -6.08 -11.94
CA GLY A 44 2.64 -6.97 -12.91
C GLY A 44 3.61 -7.42 -14.00
N TYR A 45 4.41 -6.51 -14.58
CA TYR A 45 5.43 -6.87 -15.55
C TYR A 45 6.50 -7.81 -14.96
N ASN A 46 6.92 -7.57 -13.71
CA ASN A 46 7.84 -8.45 -13.00
C ASN A 46 7.22 -9.84 -12.71
N MET A 47 5.90 -9.95 -12.69
CA MET A 47 5.16 -11.22 -12.60
C MET A 47 4.94 -11.88 -13.98
N GLY A 48 5.42 -11.27 -15.07
CA GLY A 48 5.24 -11.78 -16.44
C GLY A 48 3.91 -11.39 -17.08
N TYR A 49 3.21 -10.37 -16.57
CA TYR A 49 1.98 -9.90 -17.19
C TYR A 49 2.26 -9.21 -18.54
N SER A 50 1.42 -9.51 -19.53
CA SER A 50 1.41 -8.76 -20.78
C SER A 50 0.92 -7.32 -20.54
N LYS A 51 1.17 -6.45 -21.51
CA LYS A 51 0.63 -5.08 -21.50
C LYS A 51 -0.89 -5.04 -21.33
N GLU A 52 -1.60 -6.01 -21.90
CA GLU A 52 -3.05 -6.14 -21.78
C GLU A 52 -3.48 -6.53 -20.36
N LYS A 53 -2.81 -7.52 -19.76
CA LYS A 53 -3.03 -7.89 -18.35
C LYS A 53 -2.71 -6.73 -17.40
N CYS A 54 -1.67 -5.95 -17.65
CA CYS A 54 -1.39 -4.74 -16.88
C CYS A 54 -2.48 -3.67 -17.03
N LYS A 55 -3.08 -3.50 -18.23
CA LYS A 55 -4.25 -2.63 -18.40
C LYS A 55 -5.46 -3.13 -17.61
N HIS A 56 -5.73 -4.44 -17.65
CA HIS A 56 -6.78 -5.06 -16.84
C HIS A 56 -6.52 -4.81 -15.36
N LEU A 57 -5.32 -5.10 -14.87
CA LEU A 57 -4.89 -4.84 -13.49
C LEU A 57 -5.17 -3.39 -13.07
N CYS A 58 -4.77 -2.39 -13.86
CA CYS A 58 -5.07 -0.99 -13.55
C CYS A 58 -6.58 -0.70 -13.52
N GLY A 59 -7.37 -1.34 -14.38
CA GLY A 59 -8.83 -1.24 -14.36
C GLY A 59 -9.44 -1.86 -13.10
N GLN A 60 -8.96 -3.04 -12.70
CA GLN A 60 -9.37 -3.74 -11.48
C GLN A 60 -9.01 -2.91 -10.24
N LEU A 61 -7.80 -2.32 -10.19
CA LEU A 61 -7.34 -1.45 -9.09
C LEU A 61 -8.26 -0.23 -8.89
N LYS A 62 -8.72 0.39 -9.98
CA LYS A 62 -9.69 1.51 -9.94
C LYS A 62 -11.03 1.06 -9.38
N ARG A 63 -11.55 -0.09 -9.82
CA ARG A 63 -12.80 -0.65 -9.29
C ARG A 63 -12.71 -1.02 -7.81
N TYR A 64 -11.55 -1.55 -7.39
CA TYR A 64 -11.26 -1.87 -6.00
C TYR A 64 -11.22 -0.62 -5.12
N LYS A 65 -10.57 0.46 -5.57
CA LYS A 65 -10.59 1.76 -4.87
C LYS A 65 -12.01 2.30 -4.70
N ASP A 66 -12.84 2.17 -5.73
CA ASP A 66 -14.25 2.58 -5.70
C ASP A 66 -15.13 1.63 -4.87
N LYS A 67 -14.57 0.55 -4.29
CA LYS A 67 -15.29 -0.52 -3.57
C LYS A 67 -16.48 -1.04 -4.38
N ARG A 68 -16.32 -1.20 -5.70
CA ARG A 68 -17.37 -1.79 -6.54
C ARG A 68 -17.39 -3.31 -6.35
N PHE A 69 -18.56 -3.92 -6.48
CA PHE A 69 -18.69 -5.38 -6.46
C PHE A 69 -17.66 -6.05 -7.39
N PRO A 70 -16.96 -7.10 -6.93
CA PRO A 70 -17.08 -7.81 -5.63
C PRO A 70 -16.26 -7.22 -4.47
N PHE A 71 -15.57 -6.09 -4.65
CA PHE A 71 -14.67 -5.52 -3.63
C PHE A 71 -15.38 -4.78 -2.49
N ASN A 72 -16.71 -4.85 -2.42
CA ASN A 72 -17.52 -4.35 -1.32
C ASN A 72 -17.88 -5.43 -0.28
N ILE A 73 -17.39 -6.66 -0.45
CA ILE A 73 -17.56 -7.74 0.53
C ILE A 73 -16.93 -7.28 1.86
N PRO A 74 -17.64 -7.40 2.99
CA PRO A 74 -17.11 -7.00 4.28
C PRO A 74 -15.84 -7.79 4.63
N TYR A 75 -14.95 -7.17 5.38
CA TYR A 75 -13.74 -7.78 5.92
C TYR A 75 -13.79 -7.70 7.44
N ASP A 76 -13.65 -8.85 8.12
CA ASP A 76 -13.60 -8.93 9.58
C ASP A 76 -12.19 -9.34 10.03
N ASP A 77 -11.49 -8.42 10.69
CA ASP A 77 -10.12 -8.62 11.14
C ASP A 77 -9.99 -9.60 12.31
N ASN A 78 -11.09 -9.98 12.96
CA ASN A 78 -11.09 -10.96 14.05
C ASN A 78 -11.13 -12.40 13.53
N TYR A 79 -11.58 -12.61 12.29
CA TYR A 79 -11.82 -13.96 11.74
C TYR A 79 -11.16 -14.19 10.38
N GLU A 80 -10.76 -13.14 9.65
CA GLU A 80 -10.21 -13.26 8.30
C GLU A 80 -8.86 -12.56 8.16
N THR A 81 -7.94 -13.23 7.48
CA THR A 81 -6.70 -12.63 7.00
C THR A 81 -6.91 -12.04 5.60
N PRO A 82 -6.11 -11.05 5.17
CA PRO A 82 -6.25 -10.45 3.84
C PRO A 82 -6.17 -11.48 2.71
N ASP A 83 -5.33 -12.51 2.83
CA ASP A 83 -5.21 -13.58 1.85
C ASP A 83 -6.50 -14.40 1.71
N LEU A 84 -7.18 -14.72 2.83
CA LEU A 84 -8.47 -15.41 2.80
C LEU A 84 -9.53 -14.56 2.09
N TRP A 85 -9.60 -13.26 2.40
CA TRP A 85 -10.54 -12.35 1.74
C TRP A 85 -10.29 -12.24 0.24
N TRP A 86 -9.03 -12.12 -0.18
CA TRP A 86 -8.68 -12.09 -1.61
C TRP A 86 -8.98 -13.40 -2.32
N ASN A 87 -8.95 -14.53 -1.61
CA ASN A 87 -9.31 -15.83 -2.16
C ASN A 87 -10.82 -15.96 -2.49
N ILE A 88 -11.69 -15.23 -1.79
CA ILE A 88 -13.14 -15.17 -2.07
C ILE A 88 -13.43 -14.46 -3.40
N ILE A 89 -12.60 -13.49 -3.79
CA ILE A 89 -12.81 -12.73 -5.02
C ILE A 89 -12.53 -13.60 -6.25
N ASP A 90 -13.50 -13.66 -7.17
CA ASP A 90 -13.43 -14.41 -8.42
C ASP A 90 -13.51 -13.50 -9.66
N GLY A 91 -12.82 -13.87 -10.74
CA GLY A 91 -12.77 -13.12 -12.01
C GLY A 91 -11.86 -11.88 -12.04
N TYR A 92 -11.01 -11.69 -11.03
CA TYR A 92 -10.05 -10.57 -10.92
C TYR A 92 -8.63 -11.09 -10.70
N ASP A 93 -8.21 -12.03 -11.54
CA ASP A 93 -6.98 -12.82 -11.35
C ASP A 93 -5.73 -11.96 -11.27
N GLU A 94 -5.60 -10.94 -12.12
CA GLU A 94 -4.39 -10.13 -12.15
C GLU A 94 -4.16 -9.37 -10.83
N LEU A 95 -5.22 -8.73 -10.32
CA LEU A 95 -5.19 -7.98 -9.06
C LEU A 95 -5.08 -8.91 -7.85
N LYS A 96 -5.84 -10.01 -7.85
CA LYS A 96 -5.80 -11.01 -6.78
C LYS A 96 -4.41 -11.63 -6.64
N GLN A 97 -3.80 -12.07 -7.73
CA GLN A 97 -2.46 -12.64 -7.72
C GLN A 97 -1.41 -11.62 -7.27
N LEU A 98 -1.53 -10.35 -7.69
CA LEU A 98 -0.66 -9.29 -7.22
C LEU A 98 -0.78 -9.09 -5.71
N ALA A 99 -2.01 -9.01 -5.19
CA ALA A 99 -2.27 -8.82 -3.75
C ALA A 99 -1.71 -9.97 -2.92
N LEU A 100 -2.03 -11.21 -3.29
CA LEU A 100 -1.53 -12.41 -2.60
C LEU A 100 0.00 -12.48 -2.61
N LYS A 101 0.64 -12.17 -3.74
CA LYS A 101 2.11 -12.16 -3.84
C LYS A 101 2.74 -11.06 -3.03
N LEU A 102 2.12 -9.88 -2.98
CA LEU A 102 2.58 -8.76 -2.17
C LEU A 102 2.50 -9.10 -0.68
N PHE A 103 1.39 -9.69 -0.22
CA PHE A 103 1.25 -10.13 1.18
C PHE A 103 2.21 -11.25 1.56
N ALA A 104 2.56 -12.15 0.63
CA ALA A 104 3.54 -13.20 0.89
C ALA A 104 4.99 -12.68 1.06
N ILE A 105 5.30 -11.51 0.51
CA ILE A 105 6.63 -10.89 0.60
C ILE A 105 6.79 -10.05 1.88
N MET A 106 5.69 -9.57 2.46
CA MET A 106 5.75 -8.67 3.61
C MET A 106 6.05 -9.40 4.92
N PRO A 107 6.99 -8.88 5.74
CA PRO A 107 7.65 -9.65 6.80
C PRO A 107 6.78 -9.98 8.03
N SER A 108 5.69 -9.25 8.29
CA SER A 108 4.65 -9.65 9.26
C SER A 108 3.43 -8.72 9.20
N SER A 109 2.24 -9.26 9.48
CA SER A 109 1.01 -8.47 9.63
C SER A 109 1.16 -7.36 10.69
N ALA A 110 1.85 -7.63 11.80
CA ALA A 110 2.08 -6.65 12.87
C ALA A 110 2.95 -5.46 12.43
N SER A 111 4.01 -5.69 11.64
CA SER A 111 4.82 -4.61 11.05
C SER A 111 4.02 -3.83 10.01
N CYS A 112 3.21 -4.52 9.20
CA CYS A 112 2.28 -3.89 8.27
C CYS A 112 1.26 -3.02 9.00
N GLU A 113 0.62 -3.51 10.05
CA GLU A 113 -0.36 -2.77 10.85
C GLU A 113 0.24 -1.52 11.50
N HIS A 114 1.48 -1.59 11.99
CA HIS A 114 2.18 -0.41 12.50
C HIS A 114 2.45 0.62 11.40
N GLY A 115 2.92 0.19 10.23
CA GLY A 115 3.11 1.05 9.05
C GLY A 115 1.80 1.62 8.50
N PHE A 116 0.75 0.80 8.42
CA PHE A 116 -0.59 1.17 7.96
C PHE A 116 -1.29 2.11 8.92
N SER A 117 -1.04 2.00 10.23
CA SER A 117 -1.52 2.97 11.21
C SER A 117 -0.85 4.34 11.02
N LYS A 118 0.46 4.37 10.74
CA LYS A 118 1.17 5.62 10.37
C LYS A 118 0.68 6.20 9.04
N LEU A 119 0.44 5.35 8.04
CA LEU A 119 -0.10 5.78 6.75
C LEU A 119 -1.56 6.26 6.89
N GLY A 120 -2.40 5.59 7.67
CA GLY A 120 -3.76 6.00 8.01
C GLY A 120 -3.82 7.34 8.74
N TRP A 121 -2.81 7.62 9.58
CA TRP A 121 -2.59 8.93 10.19
C TRP A 121 -2.26 10.00 9.15
N LEU A 122 -1.37 9.72 8.19
CA LEU A 122 -1.03 10.65 7.09
C LEU A 122 -2.17 10.89 6.09
N SER A 123 -3.06 9.90 5.94
CA SER A 123 -4.00 9.84 4.83
C SER A 123 -5.42 10.29 5.20
N GLY A 124 -5.83 10.32 6.47
CA GLY A 124 -7.05 11.08 6.78
C GLY A 124 -7.81 10.85 8.07
N LYS A 125 -7.36 10.02 9.03
CA LYS A 125 -8.06 9.92 10.32
C LYS A 125 -7.73 11.05 11.30
N TYR A 126 -6.57 11.67 11.18
CA TYR A 126 -6.26 12.95 11.84
C TYR A 126 -5.75 13.91 10.77
N ARG A 127 -6.61 14.84 10.33
CA ARG A 127 -6.18 15.97 9.50
C ARG A 127 -5.24 16.83 10.34
N ILE A 128 -3.94 16.54 10.31
CA ILE A 128 -2.96 17.54 10.67
C ILE A 128 -3.00 18.60 9.58
N ASN A 129 -3.58 19.76 9.91
CA ASN A 129 -3.46 20.99 9.13
C ASN A 129 -2.03 21.54 9.29
N LEU A 130 -1.02 20.71 9.01
CA LEU A 130 0.37 21.10 9.07
C LEU A 130 0.72 21.68 7.70
N SER A 131 1.00 22.98 7.69
CA SER A 131 1.47 23.69 6.51
C SER A 131 2.72 22.99 5.95
N THR A 132 3.03 23.23 4.68
CA THR A 132 4.21 22.67 3.99
C THR A 132 5.50 22.84 4.81
N GLN A 133 5.63 23.95 5.52
CA GLN A 133 6.75 24.28 6.39
C GLN A 133 6.85 23.36 7.62
N SER A 134 5.73 22.94 8.19
CA SER A 134 5.71 22.02 9.34
C SER A 134 5.99 20.58 8.95
N LEU A 135 5.59 20.18 7.73
CA LEU A 135 5.88 18.87 7.16
C LEU A 135 7.38 18.74 6.82
N GLU A 136 7.98 19.82 6.29
CA GLU A 136 9.42 19.91 6.07
C GLU A 136 10.20 19.87 7.40
N SER A 137 9.68 20.52 8.44
CA SER A 137 10.28 20.49 9.77
C SER A 137 10.22 19.10 10.41
N LEU A 138 9.10 18.38 10.24
CA LEU A 138 8.95 17.01 10.71
C LEU A 138 9.85 16.03 9.93
N ALA A 139 9.97 16.21 8.61
CA ALA A 139 10.91 15.45 7.79
C ALA A 139 12.35 15.70 8.21
N LYS A 140 12.73 16.96 8.49
CA LYS A 140 14.06 17.31 9.01
C LYS A 140 14.32 16.68 10.38
N MET A 141 13.35 16.68 11.29
CA MET A 141 13.50 15.98 12.57
C MET A 141 13.65 14.48 12.37
N SER A 142 12.82 13.85 11.54
CA SER A 142 12.88 12.41 11.28
C SER A 142 14.23 12.02 10.67
N SER A 143 14.72 12.78 9.68
CA SER A 143 16.05 12.61 9.09
C SER A 143 17.18 12.85 10.11
N TYR A 144 17.03 13.82 11.01
CA TYR A 144 18.00 14.10 12.07
C TYR A 144 18.10 12.93 13.06
N TYR A 145 16.97 12.40 13.54
CA TYR A 145 16.95 11.24 14.42
C TYR A 145 17.51 9.99 13.74
N LEU A 146 17.15 9.73 12.48
CA LEU A 146 17.72 8.62 11.70
C LEU A 146 19.23 8.77 11.48
N SER A 147 19.72 10.00 11.30
CA SER A 147 21.15 10.29 11.11
C SER A 147 21.94 10.18 12.41
N ASN A 148 21.35 10.54 13.55
CA ASN A 148 21.98 10.39 14.86
C ASN A 148 21.96 8.94 15.36
N LEU A 149 20.91 8.17 15.05
CA LEU A 149 20.89 6.71 15.32
C LEU A 149 22.00 5.97 14.55
N LYS A 150 22.40 6.46 13.37
CA LYS A 150 23.55 5.94 12.61
C LYS A 150 24.91 6.40 13.15
N LYS A 151 24.96 7.42 14.01
CA LYS A 151 26.20 7.90 14.64
C LYS A 151 26.50 7.23 15.98
N GLU A 152 25.48 6.67 16.63
CA GLU A 152 25.56 5.96 17.92
C GLU A 152 25.79 4.44 17.72
N LEU A 153 26.14 4.00 16.50
CA LEU A 153 26.49 2.62 16.15
C LEU A 153 27.92 2.58 15.60
#